data_AF-X0U1Z8-F1
#
_entry.id   AF-X0U1Z8-F1
#
_cell.length_a   1.000
_cell.length_b   1.000
_cell.length_c   1.000
_cell.angle_alpha   90.00
_cell.angle_beta   90.00
_cell.angle_gamma   90.00
#
_symmetry.space_group_name_H-M   'P 1'
#
loop_
_entity.id
_entity.type
_entity.pdbx_description
1 polymer ?
#
loop_
_entity_poly.entity_id
_entity_poly.type
_entity_poly.pdbx_seq_one_letter_code
_entity_poly.pdbx_strand_id
1 'polypeptide(L)'
;MLWERPVLRLIDQRKLPFEEIYFNCKSVEDIGEAIVEMVVRGAPAIGVTAAYGIAIAALSFNGSGKDAFIEHLYESIEYLSKTRPTAVNLFWALDRMKKLISGKSGLDIHAITERIVKEAEEIEDDDLKINYMLGDNGLKVFEGSGSRLKILTHCNAGALATSGYGTALAVIRSLHKDRRIENVIVDETRPFLQGARLTAWELHQEKIPFFIISDNMA
;
A
#
# COMPACT_ATOMS: atom_id res chain seq x y z
N MET A 1 -1.67 5.79 -3.68
CA MET A 1 -1.56 5.33 -5.08
C MET A 1 -2.64 6.03 -5.91
N LEU A 2 -2.59 6.01 -7.24
CA LEU A 2 -3.62 6.64 -8.08
C LEU A 2 -4.07 5.66 -9.17
N TRP A 3 -5.35 5.33 -9.18
CA TRP A 3 -5.95 4.47 -10.21
C TRP A 3 -6.58 5.31 -11.32
N GLU A 4 -5.96 5.29 -12.49
CA GLU A 4 -6.41 5.95 -13.72
C GLU A 4 -6.69 4.87 -14.77
N ARG A 5 -7.78 4.12 -14.58
CA ARG A 5 -8.13 2.92 -15.37
C ARG A 5 -7.79 3.06 -16.87
N PRO A 6 -6.99 2.14 -17.46
CA PRO A 6 -6.45 0.90 -16.91
C PRO A 6 -5.03 1.02 -16.30
N VAL A 7 -4.60 2.21 -15.88
CA VAL A 7 -3.23 2.47 -15.41
C VAL A 7 -3.21 2.72 -13.91
N LEU A 8 -2.37 1.97 -13.19
CA LEU A 8 -2.06 2.26 -11.79
C LEU A 8 -0.79 3.10 -11.71
N ARG A 9 -0.86 4.26 -11.08
CA ARG A 9 0.29 5.15 -10.87
C ARG A 9 0.73 5.07 -9.42
N LEU A 10 1.99 4.70 -9.22
CA LEU A 10 2.62 4.54 -7.92
C LEU A 10 3.69 5.62 -7.76
N ILE A 11 3.78 6.26 -6.59
CA ILE A 11 4.94 7.10 -6.29
C ILE A 11 6.17 6.19 -6.24
N ASP A 12 7.22 6.51 -6.98
CA ASP A 12 8.47 5.74 -6.96
C ASP A 12 9.23 6.02 -5.65
N GLN A 13 8.99 5.17 -4.65
CA GLN A 13 9.58 5.32 -3.32
C GLN A 13 11.11 5.17 -3.32
N ARG A 14 11.73 4.72 -4.42
CA ARG A 14 13.20 4.65 -4.57
C ARG A 14 13.81 6.03 -4.80
N LYS A 15 13.02 6.99 -5.27
CA LYS A 15 13.46 8.35 -5.64
C LYS A 15 13.23 9.39 -4.55
N LEU A 16 12.32 9.11 -3.62
CA LEU A 16 12.15 9.90 -2.41
C LEU A 16 13.43 9.85 -1.54
N PRO A 17 13.79 10.96 -0.85
CA PRO A 17 13.04 12.21 -0.73
C PRO A 17 13.34 13.26 -1.82
N PHE A 18 14.25 12.98 -2.75
CA PHE A 18 14.79 13.99 -3.67
C PHE A 18 13.88 14.28 -4.86
N GLU A 19 13.19 13.25 -5.37
CA GLU A 19 12.30 13.38 -6.52
C GLU A 19 10.97 12.66 -6.24
N GLU A 20 9.87 13.39 -6.39
CA GLU A 20 8.51 12.85 -6.35
C GLU A 20 8.05 12.60 -7.78
N ILE A 21 8.22 11.35 -8.25
CA ILE A 21 7.81 10.90 -9.58
C ILE A 21 6.91 9.69 -9.50
N TYR A 22 6.16 9.44 -10.58
CA TYR A 22 5.25 8.31 -10.67
C TYR A 22 5.77 7.23 -11.61
N PHE A 23 5.70 5.98 -11.18
CA PHE A 23 5.84 4.79 -11.99
C PHE A 23 4.45 4.33 -12.45
N ASN A 24 4.26 4.23 -13.77
CA ASN A 24 2.97 3.91 -14.36
C ASN A 24 2.92 2.41 -14.70
N CYS A 25 2.14 1.65 -13.95
CA CYS A 25 1.89 0.24 -14.21
C CYS A 25 0.74 0.09 -15.22
N LYS A 26 1.04 -0.51 -16.38
CA LYS A 26 0.08 -0.76 -17.47
C LYS A 26 -0.11 -2.25 -17.75
N SER A 27 0.69 -3.10 -17.12
CA SER A 27 0.72 -4.55 -17.30
C SER A 27 0.93 -5.26 -15.96
N VAL A 28 0.72 -6.57 -15.93
CA VAL A 28 0.98 -7.41 -14.75
C VAL A 28 2.49 -7.46 -14.46
N GLU A 29 3.31 -7.40 -15.50
CA GLU A 29 4.76 -7.34 -15.43
C GLU A 29 5.22 -6.04 -14.76
N ASP A 30 4.64 -4.89 -15.13
CA ASP A 30 4.96 -3.62 -14.47
C ASP A 30 4.60 -3.65 -12.96
N ILE A 31 3.53 -4.35 -12.60
CA ILE A 31 3.13 -4.54 -11.20
C ILE A 31 4.14 -5.43 -10.48
N GLY A 32 4.56 -6.52 -11.11
CA GLY A 32 5.59 -7.40 -10.60
C GLY A 32 6.91 -6.67 -10.37
N GLU A 33 7.36 -5.89 -11.36
CA GLU A 33 8.54 -5.04 -11.26
C GLU A 33 8.40 -4.03 -10.12
N ALA A 34 7.27 -3.32 -10.04
CA ALA A 34 7.06 -2.32 -9.00
C ALA A 34 7.15 -2.91 -7.59
N ILE A 35 6.69 -4.15 -7.38
CA ILE A 35 6.75 -4.86 -6.11
C ILE A 35 8.18 -5.35 -5.81
N VAL A 36 8.84 -5.98 -6.79
CA VAL A 36 10.18 -6.57 -6.65
C VAL A 36 11.24 -5.49 -6.46
N GLU A 37 11.22 -4.47 -7.30
CA GLU A 37 12.19 -3.36 -7.27
C GLU A 37 11.90 -2.36 -6.15
N MET A 38 10.84 -2.56 -5.38
CA MET A 38 10.43 -1.69 -4.27
C MET A 38 10.09 -0.26 -4.71
N VAL A 39 9.55 -0.09 -5.93
CA VAL A 39 8.80 1.12 -6.32
C VAL A 39 7.67 1.32 -5.31
N VAL A 40 6.94 0.25 -5.01
CA VAL A 40 5.97 0.17 -3.92
C VAL A 40 6.43 -0.82 -2.85
N ARG A 41 6.14 -0.48 -1.60
CA ARG A 41 6.51 -1.28 -0.43
C ARG A 41 5.61 -0.93 0.74
N GLY A 42 5.67 -1.74 1.79
CA GLY A 42 4.68 -1.73 2.86
C GLY A 42 3.65 -2.81 2.59
N ALA A 43 3.36 -3.64 3.59
CA ALA A 43 2.58 -4.85 3.37
C ALA A 43 1.18 -4.53 2.79
N PRO A 44 0.42 -3.55 3.32
CA PRO A 44 -0.88 -3.22 2.73
C PRO A 44 -0.77 -2.65 1.32
N ALA A 45 0.16 -1.71 1.06
CA ALA A 45 0.34 -1.15 -0.28
C ALA A 45 0.67 -2.22 -1.34
N ILE A 46 1.49 -3.23 -0.99
CA ILE A 46 1.79 -4.36 -1.87
C ILE A 46 0.51 -5.16 -2.18
N GLY A 47 -0.33 -5.42 -1.17
CA GLY A 47 -1.59 -6.14 -1.35
C GLY A 47 -2.54 -5.41 -2.29
N VAL A 48 -2.75 -4.11 -2.08
CA VAL A 48 -3.61 -3.28 -2.95
C VAL A 48 -3.04 -3.22 -4.38
N THR A 49 -1.73 -3.04 -4.52
CA THR A 49 -1.06 -3.01 -5.84
C THR A 49 -1.27 -4.34 -6.59
N ALA A 50 -1.15 -5.47 -5.90
CA ALA A 50 -1.37 -6.78 -6.52
C ALA A 50 -2.82 -7.00 -6.97
N ALA A 51 -3.80 -6.51 -6.18
CA ALA A 51 -5.21 -6.52 -6.57
C ALA A 51 -5.43 -5.74 -7.87
N TYR A 52 -4.86 -4.53 -7.97
CA TYR A 52 -4.89 -3.76 -9.20
C TYR A 52 -4.17 -4.45 -10.37
N GLY A 53 -3.12 -5.23 -10.12
CA GLY A 53 -2.50 -6.05 -11.15
C GLY A 53 -3.46 -7.06 -11.79
N ILE A 54 -4.34 -7.66 -11.00
CA ILE A 54 -5.37 -8.57 -11.53
C ILE A 54 -6.46 -7.79 -12.29
N ALA A 55 -6.80 -6.58 -11.84
CA ALA A 55 -7.70 -5.70 -12.59
C ALA A 55 -7.11 -5.30 -13.95
N ILE A 56 -5.81 -4.95 -14.00
CA ILE A 56 -5.09 -4.65 -15.24
C ILE A 56 -5.07 -5.87 -16.17
N ALA A 57 -4.81 -7.07 -15.65
CA ALA A 57 -4.88 -8.31 -16.43
C ALA A 57 -6.27 -8.51 -17.06
N ALA A 58 -7.33 -8.35 -16.26
CA ALA A 58 -8.71 -8.49 -16.72
C ALA A 58 -9.09 -7.47 -17.80
N LEU A 59 -8.58 -6.24 -17.68
CA LEU A 59 -8.84 -5.15 -18.63
C LEU A 59 -8.04 -5.28 -19.93
N SER A 60 -6.89 -5.93 -19.88
CA SER A 60 -5.96 -6.05 -21.01
C SER A 60 -6.14 -7.34 -21.80
N PHE A 61 -7.04 -8.23 -21.36
CA PHE A 61 -7.33 -9.48 -22.04
C PHE A 61 -7.92 -9.24 -23.43
N ASN A 62 -7.23 -9.74 -24.46
CA ASN A 62 -7.61 -9.62 -25.86
C ASN A 62 -7.94 -10.98 -26.53
N GLY A 63 -7.93 -12.06 -25.75
CA GLY A 63 -8.26 -13.40 -26.21
C GLY A 63 -9.77 -13.61 -26.37
N SER A 64 -10.14 -14.85 -26.70
CA SER A 64 -11.53 -15.25 -26.88
C SER A 64 -11.88 -16.44 -26.00
N GLY A 65 -13.08 -16.40 -25.41
CA GLY A 65 -13.59 -17.50 -24.60
C GLY A 65 -13.34 -17.29 -23.11
N LYS A 66 -14.32 -17.71 -22.32
CA LYS A 66 -14.30 -17.53 -20.87
C LYS A 66 -13.21 -18.34 -20.19
N ASP A 67 -12.94 -19.54 -20.66
CA ASP A 67 -11.93 -20.41 -20.05
C ASP A 67 -10.53 -19.82 -20.19
N ALA A 68 -10.17 -19.33 -21.37
CA ALA A 68 -8.91 -18.64 -21.62
C ALA A 68 -8.77 -17.34 -20.80
N PHE A 69 -9.87 -16.60 -20.60
CA PHE A 69 -9.88 -15.43 -19.73
C PHE A 69 -9.58 -15.80 -18.27
N ILE A 70 -10.23 -16.85 -17.76
CA ILE A 70 -10.04 -17.30 -16.38
C ILE A 70 -8.63 -17.87 -16.17
N GLU A 71 -8.12 -18.64 -17.12
CA GLU A 71 -6.75 -19.15 -17.13
C GLU A 71 -5.75 -17.99 -17.06
N HIS A 72 -5.88 -16.97 -17.91
CA HIS A 72 -5.05 -15.77 -17.90
C HIS A 72 -5.02 -15.06 -16.53
N LEU A 73 -6.17 -14.96 -15.85
CA LEU A 73 -6.23 -14.37 -14.51
C LEU A 73 -5.49 -15.23 -13.48
N TYR A 74 -5.63 -16.56 -13.53
CA TYR A 74 -4.93 -17.45 -12.61
C TYR A 74 -3.42 -17.44 -12.85
N GLU A 75 -2.96 -17.38 -14.10
CA GLU A 75 -1.55 -17.20 -14.46
C GLU A 75 -1.01 -15.87 -13.89
N SER A 76 -1.77 -14.78 -14.04
CA SER A 76 -1.40 -13.46 -13.49
C SER A 76 -1.28 -13.50 -11.97
N ILE A 77 -2.19 -14.19 -11.29
CA ILE A 77 -2.15 -14.39 -9.83
C ILE A 77 -0.94 -15.22 -9.42
N GLU A 78 -0.65 -16.31 -10.13
CA GLU A 78 0.53 -17.15 -9.86
C GLU A 78 1.82 -16.35 -10.04
N TYR A 79 1.93 -15.59 -11.13
CA TYR A 79 3.07 -14.71 -11.38
C TYR A 79 3.26 -13.71 -10.23
N LEU A 80 2.22 -12.96 -9.87
CA LEU A 80 2.32 -11.96 -8.81
C LEU A 80 2.65 -12.56 -7.45
N SER A 81 2.19 -13.78 -7.15
CA SER A 81 2.50 -14.47 -5.90
C SER A 81 3.99 -14.75 -5.68
N LYS A 82 4.76 -14.85 -6.78
CA LYS A 82 6.20 -15.12 -6.76
C LYS A 82 7.05 -13.86 -6.54
N THR A 83 6.46 -12.67 -6.64
CA THR A 83 7.20 -11.39 -6.53
C THR A 83 7.80 -11.19 -5.15
N ARG A 84 7.04 -11.47 -4.07
CA ARG A 84 7.50 -11.37 -2.67
C ARG A 84 6.86 -12.46 -1.79
N PRO A 85 7.44 -13.68 -1.74
CA PRO A 85 6.83 -14.85 -1.09
C PRO A 85 6.56 -14.73 0.42
N THR A 86 7.11 -13.73 1.09
CA THR A 86 6.92 -13.49 2.54
C THR A 86 5.89 -12.39 2.85
N ALA A 87 5.38 -11.69 1.82
CA ALA A 87 4.42 -10.61 2.02
C ALA A 87 3.01 -11.16 2.25
N VAL A 88 2.58 -11.31 3.51
CA VAL A 88 1.27 -11.88 3.85
C VAL A 88 0.10 -11.15 3.17
N ASN A 89 0.13 -9.81 3.14
CA ASN A 89 -0.90 -9.00 2.50
C ASN A 89 -0.99 -9.17 0.98
N LEU A 90 0.11 -9.57 0.31
CA LEU A 90 0.10 -9.95 -1.11
C LEU A 90 -0.82 -11.17 -1.31
N PHE A 91 -0.57 -12.23 -0.54
CA PHE A 91 -1.37 -13.46 -0.64
C PHE A 91 -2.81 -13.24 -0.21
N TRP A 92 -3.06 -12.46 0.84
CA TRP A 92 -4.43 -12.10 1.24
C TRP A 92 -5.22 -11.45 0.09
N ALA A 93 -4.63 -10.47 -0.59
CA ALA A 93 -5.28 -9.77 -1.70
C ALA A 93 -5.49 -10.70 -2.92
N LEU A 94 -4.46 -11.47 -3.28
CA LEU A 94 -4.55 -12.44 -4.38
C LEU A 94 -5.59 -13.52 -4.10
N ASP A 95 -5.68 -14.04 -2.87
CA ASP A 95 -6.68 -15.03 -2.50
C ASP A 95 -8.10 -14.47 -2.47
N ARG A 96 -8.27 -13.18 -2.11
CA ARG A 96 -9.54 -12.45 -2.23
C ARG A 96 -9.97 -12.37 -3.71
N MET A 97 -9.04 -12.04 -4.61
CA MET A 97 -9.28 -12.06 -6.06
C MET A 97 -9.61 -13.46 -6.59
N LYS A 98 -8.87 -14.51 -6.19
CA LYS A 98 -9.17 -15.90 -6.59
C LYS A 98 -10.58 -16.33 -6.21
N LYS A 99 -11.03 -15.99 -5.00
CA LYS A 99 -12.38 -16.31 -4.49
C LYS A 99 -13.47 -15.59 -5.29
N LEU A 100 -13.22 -14.34 -5.69
CA LEU A 100 -14.13 -13.61 -6.56
C LEU A 100 -14.27 -14.30 -7.92
N ILE A 101 -13.16 -14.71 -8.51
CA ILE A 101 -13.11 -15.34 -9.85
C ILE A 101 -13.81 -16.70 -9.86
N SER A 102 -13.57 -17.56 -8.86
CA SER A 102 -14.11 -18.92 -8.82
C SER A 102 -15.64 -18.97 -8.69
N GLY A 103 -16.27 -17.93 -8.15
CA GLY A 103 -17.71 -17.87 -7.89
C GLY A 103 -18.61 -17.46 -9.07
N LYS A 104 -18.09 -17.32 -10.31
CA LYS A 104 -18.79 -16.58 -11.40
C LYS A 104 -19.04 -17.38 -12.68
N SER A 105 -19.43 -18.65 -12.57
CA SER A 105 -19.74 -19.52 -13.72
C SER A 105 -20.83 -18.97 -14.67
N GLY A 106 -21.75 -18.12 -14.21
CA GLY A 106 -22.85 -17.57 -15.03
C GLY A 106 -22.66 -16.19 -15.67
N LEU A 107 -21.54 -15.48 -15.42
CA LEU A 107 -21.31 -14.14 -15.97
C LEU A 107 -20.50 -14.14 -17.26
N ASP A 108 -20.67 -13.14 -18.12
CA ASP A 108 -19.79 -12.89 -19.26
C ASP A 108 -18.46 -12.25 -18.83
N ILE A 109 -17.49 -12.18 -19.76
CA ILE A 109 -16.14 -11.66 -19.48
C ILE A 109 -16.22 -10.21 -18.96
N HIS A 110 -17.01 -9.36 -19.61
CA HIS A 110 -17.14 -7.96 -19.24
C HIS A 110 -17.64 -7.79 -17.80
N ALA A 111 -18.71 -8.50 -17.42
CA ALA A 111 -19.25 -8.46 -16.07
C ALA A 111 -18.29 -9.01 -15.01
N ILE A 112 -17.42 -9.97 -15.38
CA ILE A 112 -16.36 -10.46 -14.47
C ILE A 112 -15.27 -9.38 -14.35
N THR A 113 -14.82 -8.78 -15.44
CA THR A 113 -13.82 -7.70 -15.45
C THR A 113 -14.26 -6.52 -14.58
N GLU A 114 -15.49 -6.02 -14.72
CA GLU A 114 -15.99 -4.92 -13.89
C GLU A 114 -16.01 -5.29 -12.40
N ARG A 115 -16.32 -6.54 -12.06
CA ARG A 115 -16.29 -7.02 -10.68
C ARG A 115 -14.87 -7.09 -10.12
N ILE A 116 -13.89 -7.52 -10.93
CA ILE A 116 -12.48 -7.56 -10.52
C ILE A 116 -11.97 -6.14 -10.27
N VAL A 117 -12.26 -5.20 -11.18
CA VAL A 117 -11.88 -3.78 -11.00
C VAL A 117 -12.48 -3.24 -9.70
N LYS A 118 -13.79 -3.45 -9.49
CA LYS A 118 -14.47 -3.01 -8.28
C LYS A 118 -13.88 -3.63 -7.01
N GLU A 119 -13.50 -4.91 -7.05
CA GLU A 119 -12.89 -5.57 -5.90
C GLU A 119 -11.51 -4.99 -5.56
N ALA A 120 -10.71 -4.61 -6.55
CA ALA A 120 -9.44 -3.93 -6.31
C ALA A 120 -9.65 -2.56 -5.64
N GLU A 121 -10.63 -1.79 -6.11
CA GLU A 121 -11.03 -0.52 -5.51
C GLU A 121 -11.57 -0.72 -4.07
N GLU A 122 -12.39 -1.75 -3.85
CA GLU A 122 -12.90 -2.10 -2.52
C GLU A 122 -11.78 -2.51 -1.56
N ILE A 123 -10.74 -3.22 -2.02
CA ILE A 123 -9.55 -3.54 -1.23
C ILE A 123 -8.78 -2.27 -0.82
N GLU A 124 -8.62 -1.32 -1.73
CA GLU A 124 -7.98 -0.02 -1.43
C GLU A 124 -8.77 0.77 -0.39
N ASP A 125 -10.08 0.88 -0.60
CA ASP A 125 -11.02 1.58 0.28
C ASP A 125 -11.07 0.96 1.68
N ASP A 126 -11.08 -0.37 1.78
CA ASP A 126 -11.06 -1.09 3.05
C ASP A 126 -9.77 -0.79 3.82
N ASP A 127 -8.60 -0.83 3.17
CA ASP A 127 -7.32 -0.48 3.81
C ASP A 127 -7.33 0.96 4.31
N LEU A 128 -7.84 1.89 3.51
CA LEU A 128 -7.89 3.31 3.88
C LEU A 128 -8.79 3.54 5.11
N LYS A 129 -9.97 2.90 5.15
CA LYS A 129 -10.89 2.97 6.29
C LYS A 129 -10.23 2.38 7.55
N ILE A 130 -9.57 1.24 7.43
CA ILE A 130 -8.86 0.60 8.54
C ILE A 130 -7.78 1.52 9.09
N ASN A 131 -7.00 2.17 8.22
CA ASN A 131 -5.93 3.09 8.61
C ASN A 131 -6.45 4.29 9.40
N TYR A 132 -7.54 4.93 8.94
CA TYR A 132 -8.19 6.00 9.71
C TYR A 132 -8.69 5.52 11.07
N MET A 133 -9.40 4.39 11.10
CA MET A 133 -9.89 3.80 12.35
C MET A 133 -8.75 3.43 13.30
N LEU A 134 -7.62 2.96 12.79
CA LEU A 134 -6.45 2.61 13.57
C LEU A 134 -5.83 3.87 14.19
N GLY A 135 -5.69 4.96 13.43
CA GLY A 135 -5.21 6.24 13.95
C GLY A 135 -6.07 6.76 15.09
N ASP A 136 -7.39 6.80 14.88
CA ASP A 136 -8.34 7.32 15.88
C ASP A 136 -8.43 6.44 17.13
N ASN A 137 -8.43 5.11 16.96
CA ASN A 137 -8.40 4.20 18.11
C ASN A 137 -7.06 4.21 18.85
N GLY A 138 -5.95 4.48 18.15
CA GLY A 138 -4.62 4.58 18.74
C GLY A 138 -4.50 5.68 19.79
N LEU A 139 -5.31 6.74 19.70
CA LEU A 139 -5.36 7.82 20.70
C LEU A 139 -5.66 7.31 22.11
N LYS A 140 -6.47 6.25 22.22
CA LYS A 140 -6.88 5.65 23.50
C LYS A 140 -5.70 5.10 24.29
N VAL A 141 -4.65 4.65 23.60
CA VAL A 141 -3.41 4.15 24.24
C VAL A 141 -2.68 5.26 24.98
N PHE A 142 -2.89 6.52 24.60
CA PHE A 142 -2.27 7.68 25.21
C PHE A 142 -3.19 8.38 26.21
N GLU A 143 -4.33 7.79 26.60
CA GLU A 143 -5.16 8.33 27.67
C GLU A 143 -4.35 8.48 28.97
N GLY A 144 -4.54 9.58 29.69
CA GLY A 144 -3.74 9.91 30.87
C GLY A 144 -2.30 10.37 30.59
N SER A 145 -1.81 10.24 29.35
CA SER A 145 -0.53 10.83 28.95
C SER A 145 -0.69 12.33 28.69
N GLY A 146 0.37 13.11 28.95
CA GLY A 146 0.37 14.57 28.75
C GLY A 146 0.12 15.02 27.30
N SER A 147 0.15 16.34 27.08
CA SER A 147 -0.06 16.99 25.78
C SER A 147 1.22 17.23 24.97
N ARG A 148 2.36 16.71 25.43
CA ARG A 148 3.68 16.86 24.81
C ARG A 148 4.39 15.52 24.72
N LEU A 149 3.92 14.70 23.80
CA LEU A 149 4.42 13.35 23.58
C LEU A 149 5.65 13.38 22.67
N LYS A 150 6.66 12.59 23.05
CA LYS A 150 7.77 12.23 22.18
C LYS A 150 7.56 10.78 21.74
N ILE A 151 7.40 10.55 20.44
CA ILE A 151 7.08 9.23 19.90
C ILE A 151 8.26 8.73 19.08
N LEU A 152 8.83 7.59 19.46
CA LEU A 152 9.81 6.88 18.65
C LEU A 152 9.09 6.03 17.60
N THR A 153 9.57 6.04 16.36
CA THR A 153 9.07 5.18 15.30
C THR A 153 10.22 4.60 14.47
N HIS A 154 10.01 3.41 13.94
CA HIS A 154 10.98 2.66 13.17
C HIS A 154 10.39 2.29 11.81
N CYS A 155 11.23 2.28 10.77
CA CYS A 155 10.84 2.03 9.38
C CYS A 155 9.88 3.11 8.83
N ASN A 156 9.02 2.72 7.88
CA ASN A 156 7.97 3.53 7.32
C ASN A 156 6.65 2.76 7.34
N ALA A 157 5.71 3.27 8.14
CA ALA A 157 4.37 2.74 8.34
C ALA A 157 3.33 3.85 8.10
N GLY A 158 3.60 4.65 7.07
CA GLY A 158 2.82 5.81 6.64
C GLY A 158 1.89 5.56 5.47
N ALA A 159 1.44 6.66 4.87
CA ALA A 159 0.60 6.65 3.69
C ALA A 159 1.33 6.00 2.51
N LEU A 160 2.66 6.10 2.44
CA LEU A 160 3.47 5.43 1.42
C LEU A 160 3.48 3.90 1.58
N ALA A 161 3.26 3.39 2.79
CA ALA A 161 3.27 1.95 3.09
C ALA A 161 1.89 1.28 2.98
N THR A 162 0.84 2.06 2.68
CA THR A 162 -0.57 1.66 2.69
C THR A 162 -1.31 2.20 1.46
N SER A 163 -2.63 2.02 1.36
CA SER A 163 -3.44 2.77 0.37
C SER A 163 -3.45 4.27 0.67
N GLY A 164 -3.31 4.63 1.94
CA GLY A 164 -3.19 6.00 2.42
C GLY A 164 -3.29 6.07 3.95
N TYR A 165 -2.95 7.23 4.51
CA TYR A 165 -2.96 7.57 5.95
C TYR A 165 -2.01 6.76 6.85
N GLY A 166 -1.73 5.49 6.58
CA GLY A 166 -0.75 4.67 7.31
C GLY A 166 -1.29 3.94 8.52
N THR A 167 -0.39 3.30 9.27
CA THR A 167 -0.71 2.56 10.50
C THR A 167 -0.09 3.23 11.71
N ALA A 168 1.19 3.00 12.00
CA ALA A 168 1.86 3.69 13.11
C ALA A 168 1.87 5.21 12.91
N LEU A 169 2.10 5.68 11.68
CA LEU A 169 2.03 7.11 11.37
C LEU A 169 0.59 7.64 11.37
N ALA A 170 -0.44 6.81 11.18
CA ALA A 170 -1.82 7.24 11.36
C ALA A 170 -2.10 7.63 12.82
N VAL A 171 -1.55 6.90 13.78
CA VAL A 171 -1.65 7.26 15.21
C VAL A 171 -0.90 8.57 15.48
N ILE A 172 0.30 8.73 14.92
CA ILE A 172 1.08 9.98 15.03
C ILE A 172 0.31 11.16 14.42
N ARG A 173 -0.31 10.98 13.25
CA ARG A 173 -1.17 11.98 12.59
C ARG A 173 -2.37 12.37 13.46
N SER A 174 -3.06 11.40 14.05
CA SER A 174 -4.16 11.67 14.98
C SER A 174 -3.68 12.42 16.23
N LEU A 175 -2.55 12.03 16.83
CA LEU A 175 -1.95 12.75 17.96
C LEU A 175 -1.52 14.18 17.59
N HIS A 176 -0.99 14.39 16.37
CA HIS A 176 -0.61 15.70 15.87
C HIS A 176 -1.83 16.60 15.65
N LYS A 177 -2.91 16.06 15.08
CA LYS A 177 -4.21 16.74 14.92
C LYS A 177 -4.77 17.19 16.27
N ASP A 178 -4.61 16.38 17.30
CA ASP A 178 -4.99 16.70 18.69
C ASP A 178 -3.98 17.63 19.41
N ARG A 179 -2.92 18.08 18.72
CA ARG A 179 -1.86 18.95 19.25
C ARG A 179 -1.13 18.34 20.45
N ARG A 180 -0.96 17.02 20.45
CA ARG A 180 -0.33 16.25 21.53
C ARG A 180 1.12 15.83 21.24
N ILE A 181 1.62 16.07 20.03
CA ILE A 181 2.99 15.74 19.64
C ILE A 181 3.93 16.90 19.95
N GLU A 182 4.97 16.64 20.74
CA GLU A 182 6.13 17.52 20.86
C GLU A 182 7.13 17.25 19.72
N ASN A 183 7.51 15.99 19.51
CA ASN A 183 8.38 15.56 18.42
C ASN A 183 8.20 14.06 18.12
N VAL A 184 8.47 13.67 16.88
CA VAL A 184 8.67 12.27 16.48
C VAL A 184 10.16 12.00 16.34
N ILE A 185 10.63 10.92 16.97
CA ILE A 185 12.00 10.41 16.84
C ILE A 185 11.95 9.32 15.76
N VAL A 186 12.66 9.54 14.66
CA VAL A 186 12.63 8.63 13.50
C VAL A 186 13.96 7.91 13.39
N ASP A 187 13.96 6.60 13.61
CA ASP A 187 15.12 5.77 13.35
C ASP A 187 15.42 5.73 11.84
N GLU A 188 16.68 5.89 11.43
CA GLU A 188 17.02 5.94 10.00
C GLU A 188 16.57 4.69 9.23
N THR A 189 16.59 3.52 9.88
CA THR A 189 16.20 2.19 9.40
C THR A 189 17.12 1.64 8.30
N ARG A 190 18.32 1.21 8.66
CA ARG A 190 19.26 0.55 7.74
C ARG A 190 18.72 -0.81 7.24
N PRO A 191 19.15 -1.26 6.04
CA PRO A 191 20.05 -0.57 5.11
C PRO A 191 19.34 0.36 4.11
N PHE A 192 18.01 0.29 3.98
CA PHE A 192 17.25 1.00 2.94
C PHE A 192 16.83 2.43 3.32
N LEU A 193 17.08 2.81 4.58
CA LEU A 193 16.87 4.15 5.12
C LEU A 193 15.41 4.61 5.06
N GLN A 194 14.48 3.70 5.38
CA GLN A 194 13.05 3.97 5.33
C GLN A 194 12.62 5.15 6.20
N GLY A 195 13.12 5.19 7.43
CA GLY A 195 12.75 6.27 8.34
C GLY A 195 13.30 7.59 7.83
N ALA A 196 14.59 7.62 7.49
CA ALA A 196 15.24 8.84 7.01
C ALA A 196 14.73 9.33 5.65
N ARG A 197 14.31 8.43 4.74
CA ARG A 197 13.90 8.80 3.37
C ARG A 197 12.40 8.95 3.18
N LEU A 198 11.60 8.12 3.85
CA LEU A 198 10.15 8.02 3.61
C LEU A 198 9.35 8.60 4.78
N THR A 199 9.61 8.13 6.00
CA THR A 199 8.90 8.64 7.19
C THR A 199 9.19 10.12 7.40
N ALA A 200 10.46 10.52 7.40
CA ALA A 200 10.86 11.93 7.51
C ALA A 200 10.25 12.79 6.40
N TRP A 201 10.17 12.27 5.17
CA TRP A 201 9.55 12.98 4.05
C TRP A 201 8.05 13.21 4.28
N GLU A 202 7.30 12.17 4.69
CA GLU A 202 5.87 12.30 5.01
C GLU A 202 5.62 13.28 6.16
N LEU A 203 6.38 13.16 7.25
CA LEU A 203 6.26 14.07 8.40
C LEU A 203 6.59 15.51 8.02
N HIS A 204 7.58 15.71 7.14
CA HIS A 204 7.95 17.03 6.62
C HIS A 204 6.82 17.66 5.80
N GLN A 205 6.21 16.91 4.86
CA GLN A 205 5.09 17.39 4.04
C GLN A 205 3.90 17.84 4.91
N GLU A 206 3.65 17.11 6.00
CA GLU A 206 2.53 17.37 6.92
C GLU A 206 2.88 18.34 8.05
N LYS A 207 4.11 18.86 8.09
CA LYS A 207 4.61 19.76 9.14
C LYS A 207 4.52 19.18 10.55
N ILE A 208 4.65 17.86 10.68
CA ILE A 208 4.75 17.17 11.96
C ILE A 208 6.20 17.31 12.45
N PRO A 209 6.46 17.80 13.67
CA PRO A 209 7.83 18.02 14.15
C PRO A 209 8.54 16.69 14.37
N PHE A 210 9.76 16.55 13.85
CA PHE A 210 10.55 15.34 13.97
C PHE A 210 12.06 15.62 13.96
N PHE A 211 12.83 14.63 14.42
CA PHE A 211 14.26 14.53 14.16
C PHE A 211 14.64 13.07 13.84
N ILE A 212 15.70 12.90 13.05
CA ILE A 212 16.20 11.59 12.63
C ILE A 212 17.37 11.20 13.53
N ILE A 213 17.41 9.94 13.93
CA ILE A 213 18.54 9.33 14.65
C ILE A 213 19.06 8.11 13.88
N SER A 214 20.31 7.72 14.10
CA SER A 214 20.78 6.42 13.62
C SER A 214 20.17 5.30 14.46
N ASP A 215 20.04 4.10 13.89
CA ASP A 215 19.33 2.97 14.55
C ASP A 215 19.92 2.60 15.93
N ASN A 216 21.21 2.87 16.15
CA ASN A 216 21.91 2.58 17.41
C ASN A 216 21.81 3.70 18.48
N MET A 217 21.11 4.80 18.18
CA MET A 217 20.87 5.90 19.12
C MET A 217 19.50 5.81 19.82
N ALA A 218 18.67 4.84 19.44
CA ALA A 218 17.37 4.56 20.05
C ALA A 218 17.50 3.99 21.47
#